data_AF-A0A8X8IWW0-F1
#
_entry.id   AF-A0A8X8IWW0-F1
#
_cell.length_a   1.000
_cell.length_b   1.000
_cell.length_c   1.000
_cell.angle_alpha   90.00
_cell.angle_beta   90.00
_cell.angle_gamma   90.00
#
_symmetry.space_group_name_H-M   'P 1'
#
loop_
_entity.id
_entity.type
_entity.pdbx_description
1 polymer ?
#
loop_
_entity_poly.entity_id
_entity_poly.type
_entity_poly.pdbx_seq_one_letter_code
_entity_poly.pdbx_strand_id
1 'polypeptide(L)'
;MEHGSVRDPSSATFCFVDEDHTLANSVRFALNQDPRVSFCGYSIPHPSDAKVNIRVQTTGDPAREVLKDACQNLMVMCQHVRSTLDKAVDDYRSNPTDMDTK
;
A
#
# COMPACT_ATOMS: atom_id res chain seq x y z
N MET A 1 11.28 -13.17 -3.43
CA MET A 1 11.66 -13.67 -4.78
C MET A 1 10.51 -13.33 -5.73
N GLU A 2 10.81 -12.77 -6.89
CA GLU A 2 9.82 -12.44 -7.94
C GLU A 2 9.55 -13.68 -8.79
N HIS A 3 8.30 -14.12 -8.86
CA HIS A 3 7.87 -15.18 -9.78
C HIS A 3 7.08 -14.55 -10.93
N GLY A 4 7.78 -13.76 -11.74
CA GLY A 4 7.31 -13.27 -13.04
C GLY A 4 7.71 -14.24 -14.15
N SER A 5 6.86 -14.43 -15.16
CA SER A 5 7.29 -15.10 -16.38
C SER A 5 8.22 -14.15 -17.13
N VAL A 6 9.45 -14.57 -17.46
CA VAL A 6 10.39 -13.79 -18.29
C VAL A 6 9.76 -13.36 -19.64
N ARG A 7 8.67 -14.01 -20.03
CA ARG A 7 7.93 -13.77 -21.28
C ARG A 7 6.83 -12.71 -21.16
N ASP A 8 6.39 -12.35 -19.95
CA ASP A 8 5.30 -11.40 -19.74
C ASP A 8 5.59 -10.46 -18.55
N PRO A 9 6.10 -9.25 -18.80
CA PRO A 9 6.39 -8.28 -17.74
C PRO A 9 5.12 -7.67 -17.12
N SER A 10 3.95 -7.81 -17.75
CA SER A 10 2.68 -7.22 -17.29
C SER A 10 2.04 -7.98 -16.12
N SER A 11 2.58 -9.15 -15.75
CA SER A 11 1.94 -10.09 -14.84
C SER A 11 2.99 -10.76 -13.93
N ALA A 12 2.98 -10.42 -12.65
CA ALA A 12 3.96 -10.92 -11.69
C ALA A 12 3.37 -11.16 -10.30
N THR A 13 3.98 -12.10 -9.57
CA THR A 13 3.71 -12.33 -8.15
C THR A 13 4.94 -11.96 -7.33
N PHE A 14 4.75 -11.05 -6.39
CA PHE A 14 5.79 -10.52 -5.51
C PHE A 14 5.62 -11.09 -4.11
N CYS A 15 6.66 -11.77 -3.62
CA CYS A 15 6.69 -12.28 -2.25
C CYS A 15 7.44 -11.30 -1.34
N PHE A 16 6.72 -10.74 -0.38
CA PHE A 16 7.24 -9.93 0.72
C PHE A 16 7.42 -10.82 1.95
N VAL A 17 8.60 -10.77 2.55
CA VAL A 17 8.96 -11.53 3.75
C VAL A 17 8.91 -10.59 4.94
N ASP A 18 8.55 -11.12 6.10
CA ASP A 18 8.35 -10.39 7.37
C ASP A 18 7.26 -9.32 7.29
N GLU A 19 6.26 -9.55 6.43
CA GLU A 19 5.12 -8.66 6.20
C GLU A 19 3.80 -9.43 6.31
N ASP A 20 2.73 -8.71 6.62
CA ASP A 20 1.39 -9.27 6.87
C ASP A 20 0.27 -8.47 6.17
N HIS A 21 -0.97 -8.66 6.64
CA HIS A 21 -2.16 -7.97 6.14
C HIS A 21 -2.05 -6.45 6.15
N THR A 22 -1.24 -5.86 7.03
CA THR A 22 -1.09 -4.41 7.21
C THR A 22 -0.55 -3.77 5.94
N LEU A 23 0.65 -4.18 5.51
CA LEU A 23 1.24 -3.70 4.27
C LEU A 23 0.44 -4.21 3.07
N ALA A 24 0.07 -5.50 3.08
CA ALA A 24 -0.58 -6.15 1.95
C ALA A 24 -1.88 -5.48 1.54
N ASN A 25 -2.76 -5.20 2.51
CA ASN A 25 -4.05 -4.57 2.23
C ASN A 25 -3.89 -3.10 1.82
N SER A 26 -2.92 -2.39 2.39
CA SER A 26 -2.63 -1.00 2.04
C SER A 26 -2.12 -0.86 0.61
N VAL A 27 -1.18 -1.72 0.21
CA VAL A 27 -0.65 -1.77 -1.16
C VAL A 27 -1.72 -2.23 -2.14
N ARG A 28 -2.54 -3.24 -1.78
CA ARG A 28 -3.71 -3.66 -2.57
C ARG A 28 -4.66 -2.49 -2.82
N PHE A 29 -4.94 -1.66 -1.82
CA PHE A 29 -5.80 -0.50 -1.98
C PHE A 29 -5.22 0.48 -3.00
N ALA A 30 -3.93 0.84 -2.86
CA ALA A 30 -3.26 1.75 -3.79
C ALA A 30 -3.22 1.21 -5.23
N LEU A 31 -2.96 -0.09 -5.41
CA LEU A 31 -2.96 -0.74 -6.73
C LEU A 31 -4.34 -0.72 -7.39
N ASN A 32 -5.43 -0.91 -6.65
CA ASN A 32 -6.79 -0.88 -7.22
C ASN A 32 -7.22 0.52 -7.69
N GLN A 33 -6.53 1.59 -7.27
CA GLN A 33 -6.81 2.95 -7.74
C GLN A 33 -6.08 3.26 -9.06
N ASP A 34 -5.08 2.46 -9.44
CA ASP A 34 -4.29 2.70 -10.65
C ASP A 34 -5.02 2.11 -11.87
N PRO A 35 -5.39 2.93 -12.88
CA PRO A 35 -6.10 2.46 -14.07
C PRO A 35 -5.28 1.50 -14.94
N ARG A 36 -3.97 1.41 -14.75
CA ARG A 36 -3.08 0.46 -15.44
C ARG A 36 -3.24 -0.96 -14.91
N VAL A 37 -3.80 -1.14 -13.70
CA VAL A 37 -3.96 -2.44 -13.04
C VAL A 37 -5.28 -3.07 -13.47
N SER A 38 -5.21 -4.25 -14.08
CA SER A 38 -6.38 -5.05 -14.44
C SER A 38 -6.81 -5.98 -13.31
N PHE A 39 -5.84 -6.48 -12.54
CA PHE A 39 -6.09 -7.33 -11.37
C PHE A 39 -5.01 -7.14 -10.31
N CYS A 40 -5.43 -7.02 -9.04
CA CYS A 40 -4.51 -7.19 -7.92
C CYS A 40 -5.16 -7.96 -6.76
N GLY A 41 -4.34 -8.71 -6.05
CA GLY A 41 -4.77 -9.48 -4.88
C GLY A 41 -3.56 -9.91 -4.05
N TYR A 42 -3.79 -10.27 -2.80
CA TYR A 42 -2.74 -10.83 -1.95
C TYR A 42 -3.22 -12.08 -1.23
N SER A 43 -2.28 -12.94 -0.87
CA SER A 43 -2.53 -14.11 -0.02
C SER A 43 -1.36 -14.32 0.95
N ILE A 44 -1.69 -14.81 2.14
CA ILE A 44 -0.73 -15.34 3.10
C ILE A 44 -0.79 -16.86 2.97
N PRO A 45 0.30 -17.53 2.53
CA PRO A 45 0.28 -18.98 2.28
C PRO A 45 -0.11 -19.79 3.51
N HIS A 46 0.34 -19.37 4.69
CA HIS A 46 0.06 -20.02 5.95
C HIS A 46 0.15 -19.00 7.11
N PRO A 47 -0.75 -19.01 8.11
CA PRO A 47 -0.73 -18.03 9.21
C PRO A 47 0.56 -18.02 10.04
N SER A 48 1.30 -19.14 10.07
CA SER A 48 2.59 -19.22 10.78
C SER A 48 3.78 -18.67 10.01
N ASP A 49 3.62 -18.38 8.71
CA ASP A 49 4.66 -17.79 7.89
C ASP A 49 4.39 -16.28 7.74
N ALA A 50 5.32 -15.46 8.20
CA ALA A 50 5.29 -14.01 7.98
C ALA A 50 5.68 -13.69 6.52
N LYS A 51 4.85 -14.13 5.57
CA LYS A 51 5.06 -13.91 4.13
C LYS A 51 3.75 -13.59 3.44
N VAL A 52 3.77 -12.57 2.60
CA VAL A 52 2.64 -12.17 1.76
C VAL A 52 3.05 -12.30 0.30
N ASN A 53 2.19 -12.93 -0.49
CA ASN A 53 2.28 -12.93 -1.94
C ASN A 53 1.29 -11.93 -2.52
N ILE A 54 1.78 -10.91 -3.22
CA ILE A 54 0.97 -9.92 -3.94
C ILE A 54 1.02 -10.25 -5.43
N ARG A 55 -0.15 -10.54 -6.02
CA ARG A 55 -0.32 -10.72 -7.46
C ARG A 55 -0.71 -9.39 -8.08
N VAL A 56 0.01 -8.98 -9.11
CA VAL A 56 -0.31 -7.78 -9.91
C VAL A 56 -0.37 -8.18 -11.37
N GLN A 57 -1.45 -7.78 -12.04
CA GLN A 57 -1.61 -7.88 -13.48
C GLN A 57 -2.04 -6.51 -13.99
N THR A 58 -1.37 -6.07 -15.04
CA THR A 58 -1.60 -4.77 -15.67
C THR A 58 -2.18 -4.96 -17.06
N THR A 59 -2.54 -3.87 -17.73
CA THR A 59 -3.01 -3.88 -19.12
C THR A 59 -1.88 -3.86 -20.15
N GLY A 60 -0.62 -3.70 -19.72
CA GLY A 60 0.54 -3.71 -20.61
C GLY A 60 1.83 -3.21 -19.95
N ASP A 61 1.73 -2.32 -18.96
CA ASP A 61 2.90 -1.78 -18.24
C ASP A 61 3.58 -2.85 -17.36
N PRO A 62 4.90 -2.80 -17.15
CA PRO A 62 5.57 -3.76 -16.28
C PRO A 62 4.99 -3.76 -14.85
N ALA A 63 4.52 -4.90 -14.37
CA ALA A 63 3.88 -5.05 -13.06
C ALA A 63 4.79 -4.58 -11.91
N ARG A 64 6.11 -4.73 -12.07
CA ARG A 64 7.11 -4.25 -11.11
C ARG A 64 7.11 -2.72 -10.98
N GLU A 65 6.99 -2.00 -12.09
CA GLU A 65 6.98 -0.54 -12.10
C GLU A 65 5.68 -0.01 -11.49
N VAL A 66 4.55 -0.60 -11.88
CA VAL A 66 3.24 -0.25 -11.33
C VAL A 66 3.18 -0.51 -9.81
N LEU A 67 3.74 -1.63 -9.33
CA LEU A 67 3.85 -1.89 -7.90
C LEU A 67 4.71 -0.86 -7.17
N LYS A 68 5.83 -0.46 -7.76
CA LYS A 68 6.72 0.56 -7.19
C LYS A 68 6.00 1.91 -7.08
N ASP A 69 5.30 2.31 -8.14
CA ASP A 69 4.50 3.54 -8.16
C ASP A 69 3.40 3.51 -7.09
N ALA A 70 2.72 2.38 -6.93
CA ALA A 70 1.70 2.21 -5.90
C ALA A 70 2.28 2.36 -4.47
N CYS A 71 3.45 1.79 -4.20
CA CYS A 71 4.15 1.98 -2.93
C CYS A 71 4.55 3.46 -2.71
N GLN A 72 5.04 4.14 -3.75
CA GLN A 72 5.39 5.56 -3.66
C GLN A 72 4.16 6.42 -3.37
N ASN A 73 3.04 6.14 -4.03
CA ASN A 73 1.76 6.82 -3.78
C ASN A 73 1.29 6.61 -2.35
N LEU A 74 1.42 5.39 -1.82
CA LEU A 74 1.10 5.08 -0.43
C LEU A 74 1.95 5.91 0.56
N MET A 75 3.25 6.03 0.30
CA MET A 75 4.13 6.88 1.12
C MET A 75 3.70 8.35 1.11
N VAL A 76 3.33 8.89 -0.06
CA VAL A 76 2.83 10.27 -0.19
C VAL A 76 1.50 10.45 0.55
N MET A 77 0.58 9.49 0.47
CA MET A 77 -0.67 9.51 1.23
C MET A 77 -0.41 9.53 2.75
N CYS A 78 0.44 8.65 3.25
CA CYS A 78 0.82 8.63 4.66
C CYS A 78 1.47 9.95 5.11
N GLN A 79 2.32 10.53 4.27
CA GLN A 79 2.95 11.83 4.54
C GLN A 79 1.93 12.97 4.62
N HIS A 80 0.92 12.95 3.75
CA HIS A 80 -0.16 13.93 3.77
C HIS A 80 -1.01 13.79 5.03
N VAL A 81 -1.44 12.57 5.37
CA VAL A 81 -2.22 12.29 6.59
C VAL A 81 -1.44 12.74 7.83
N ARG A 82 -0.15 12.42 7.93
CA ARG A 82 0.70 12.84 9.04
C ARG A 82 0.78 14.35 9.15
N SER A 83 1.08 15.05 8.03
CA SER A 83 1.18 16.51 8.04
C SER A 83 -0.12 17.20 8.45
N THR A 84 -1.26 16.68 8.00
CA THR A 84 -2.57 17.23 8.36
C THR A 84 -2.89 16.97 9.83
N LEU A 85 -2.57 15.78 10.34
CA LEU A 85 -2.74 15.44 11.76
C LEU A 85 -1.84 16.31 12.65
N ASP A 86 -0.56 16.46 12.31
CA ASP A 86 0.39 17.27 13.08
C ASP A 86 -0.10 18.72 13.20
N LYS A 87 -0.56 19.32 12.10
CA LYS A 87 -1.16 20.66 12.10
C LYS A 87 -2.38 20.75 13.02
N ALA A 88 -3.32 19.80 12.91
CA ALA A 88 -4.51 19.80 13.75
C ALA A 88 -4.17 19.64 15.25
N VAL A 89 -3.14 18.86 15.58
CA VAL A 89 -2.64 18.70 16.95
C VAL A 89 -1.96 19.97 17.45
N ASP A 90 -1.15 20.62 16.63
CA ASP A 90 -0.49 21.89 16.98
C ASP A 90 -1.51 23.01 17.18
N ASP A 91 -2.51 23.10 16.31
CA ASP A 91 -3.63 24.04 16.42
C ASP A 91 -4.38 23.82 17.75
N TYR A 92 -4.71 22.57 18.09
CA TYR A 92 -5.37 22.23 19.36
C TYR A 92 -4.52 22.56 20.59
N ARG A 93 -3.21 22.29 20.54
CA ARG A 93 -2.27 22.61 21.63
C ARG A 93 -2.10 24.11 21.83
N SER A 94 -2.17 24.90 20.75
CA SER A 94 -2.02 26.35 20.80
C SER A 94 -3.27 27.07 21.32
N ASN A 95 -4.45 26.51 21.07
CA ASN A 95 -5.74 27.00 21.57
C ASN A 95 -6.55 25.84 22.15
N PRO A 96 -6.25 25.39 23.39
CA PRO A 96 -7.09 24.43 24.10
C PRO A 96 -8.41 25.14 24.47
N THR A 97 -9.36 25.18 23.54
CA THR A 97 -10.71 25.60 23.87
C THR A 97 -11.31 24.60 24.85
N ASP A 98 -11.61 25.13 26.03
CA ASP A 98 -12.27 24.53 27.18
C ASP A 98 -13.39 23.57 26.75
N MET A 99 -13.11 22.26 26.80
CA MET A 99 -14.07 21.18 26.57
C MET A 99 -14.36 20.41 27.87
N ASP A 100 -14.32 21.11 29.02
CA ASP A 100 -14.75 20.61 30.33
C ASP A 100 -15.77 21.57 30.96
N THR A 101 -16.90 21.80 30.28
CA THR A 101 -18.11 22.29 30.97
C THR A 101 -19.35 21.54 30.49
N LYS A 102 -19.51 20.31 30.97
CA LYS A 102 -20.80 19.79 31.44
C LYS A 102 -20.66 18.51 32.26
#